data_AF-A0A919P1J1-F1
#
_entry.id   AF-A0A919P1J1-F1
#
_cell.length_a   1.000
_cell.length_b   1.000
_cell.length_c   1.000
_cell.angle_alpha   90.00
_cell.angle_beta   90.00
_cell.angle_gamma   90.00
#
_symmetry.space_group_name_H-M   'P 1'
#
loop_
_entity.id
_entity.type
_entity.pdbx_description
1 polymer ?
#
loop_
_entity_poly.entity_id
_entity_poly.type
_entity_poly.pdbx_seq_one_letter_code
_entity_poly.pdbx_strand_id
1 'polypeptide(L)'
;MDQLRLSIVSFADMTAERAAAVGRAYDAHPALRPTKVGGDPARIVVAPSMEQVITAHGLPVEWLTVRRQGRWPDFEGGQIDLLPGRGGYSGNKMSGEWEFSLWGHAVQQDWLRTLLDEPGAVDDAAALVEDLVVAIDAAYGRLGVAVRTPRGSIDRILPGVFWLNYFGPAFVAARPGLRGVRGARELASGGVLVRTTDDPWQPSADGVPGWQAELRELFGAEAFEFRDPHPALPSVADHVAAAPGTQEMPWERWLDEQQAKDDARKHAGARRRLAAALARRSAPVDLPPDAVEWSTSFDAADWDDFATYLTRTLRGDLSAAIGRAVRAVVATAPLDQEDGVVLETTMGAVRLGWFIDDVGTVDVYVHGSPQVSAVCDAFVD
;
A
#
# COMPACT_ATOMS: atom_id res chain seq x y z
N MET A 1 -18.70 11.93 29.50
CA MET A 1 -17.98 12.47 28.33
C MET A 1 -19.03 13.18 27.50
N ASP A 2 -18.86 14.49 27.26
CA ASP A 2 -19.89 15.35 26.64
C ASP A 2 -19.61 15.59 25.15
N GLN A 3 -19.22 14.53 24.45
CA GLN A 3 -18.89 14.57 23.02
C GLN A 3 -19.41 13.32 22.31
N LEU A 4 -19.93 13.51 21.11
CA LEU A 4 -20.10 12.42 20.15
C LEU A 4 -18.87 12.37 19.23
N ARG A 5 -18.36 11.16 19.03
CA ARG A 5 -17.26 10.86 18.12
C ARG A 5 -17.76 10.09 16.91
N LEU A 6 -17.54 10.66 15.74
CA LEU A 6 -17.60 9.99 14.45
C LEU A 6 -16.27 9.31 14.16
N SER A 7 -16.33 8.08 13.65
CA SER A 7 -15.19 7.39 13.06
C SER A 7 -15.67 6.51 11.91
N ILE A 8 -15.16 6.77 10.70
CA ILE A 8 -15.44 6.03 9.47
C ILE A 8 -14.11 5.55 8.89
N VAL A 9 -14.10 4.32 8.39
CA VAL A 9 -12.94 3.71 7.70
C VAL A 9 -13.37 3.16 6.35
N SER A 10 -12.54 3.35 5.32
CA SER A 10 -12.73 2.80 3.97
C SER A 10 -11.46 2.15 3.44
N PHE A 11 -11.62 1.09 2.66
CA PHE A 11 -10.55 0.45 1.90
C PHE A 11 -10.72 0.59 0.38
N ALA A 12 -11.71 1.38 -0.06
CA ALA A 12 -11.93 1.67 -1.48
C ALA A 12 -10.79 2.52 -2.06
N ASP A 13 -10.59 2.45 -3.37
CA ASP A 13 -9.66 3.36 -4.03
C ASP A 13 -10.12 4.80 -3.86
N MET A 14 -9.29 5.66 -3.27
CA MET A 14 -9.58 7.07 -3.26
C MET A 14 -9.23 7.68 -4.61
N THR A 15 -10.26 8.25 -5.24
CA THR A 15 -10.13 9.08 -6.44
C THR A 15 -10.39 10.54 -6.06
N ALA A 16 -9.98 11.47 -6.92
CA ALA A 16 -10.31 12.89 -6.73
C ALA A 16 -11.82 13.12 -6.60
N GLU A 17 -12.64 12.40 -7.38
CA GLU A 17 -14.10 12.48 -7.34
C GLU A 17 -14.66 11.97 -6.00
N ARG A 18 -14.13 10.85 -5.49
CA ARG A 18 -14.53 10.31 -4.18
C ARG A 18 -14.14 11.25 -3.04
N ALA A 19 -12.96 11.85 -3.12
CA ALA A 19 -12.54 12.87 -2.16
C ALA A 19 -13.44 14.13 -2.23
N ALA A 20 -13.80 14.57 -3.43
CA ALA A 20 -14.77 15.65 -3.61
C ALA A 20 -16.15 15.31 -3.04
N ALA A 21 -16.61 14.05 -3.17
CA ALA A 21 -17.85 13.58 -2.56
C ALA A 21 -17.84 13.67 -1.03
N VAL A 22 -16.71 13.39 -0.37
CA VAL A 22 -16.55 13.61 1.07
C VAL A 22 -16.71 15.10 1.41
N GLY A 23 -16.15 15.99 0.58
CA GLY A 23 -16.36 17.43 0.71
C GLY A 23 -17.82 17.85 0.55
N ARG A 24 -18.53 17.28 -0.43
CA ARG A 24 -19.96 17.53 -0.66
C ARG A 24 -20.83 17.07 0.52
N ALA A 25 -20.51 15.92 1.12
CA ALA A 25 -21.18 15.46 2.33
C ALA A 25 -21.06 16.51 3.45
N TYR A 26 -19.86 17.02 3.72
CA TYR A 26 -19.71 18.12 4.69
C TYR A 26 -20.44 19.40 4.29
N ASP A 27 -20.46 19.74 3.00
CA ASP A 27 -21.13 20.96 2.50
C ASP A 27 -22.66 20.90 2.62
N ALA A 28 -23.25 19.69 2.57
CA ALA A 28 -24.67 19.47 2.85
C ALA A 28 -25.03 19.73 4.33
N HIS A 29 -24.04 19.65 5.24
CA HIS A 29 -24.20 19.79 6.69
C HIS A 29 -23.33 20.93 7.27
N PRO A 30 -23.58 22.21 6.87
CA PRO A 30 -22.68 23.32 7.15
C PRO A 30 -22.49 23.65 8.64
N ALA A 31 -23.42 23.27 9.52
CA ALA A 31 -23.30 23.45 10.97
C ALA A 31 -22.26 22.51 11.61
N LEU A 32 -22.07 21.33 11.01
CA LEU A 32 -21.16 20.29 11.45
C LEU A 32 -19.81 20.31 10.73
N ARG A 33 -19.77 20.95 9.55
CA ARG A 33 -18.57 21.11 8.71
C ARG A 33 -17.42 21.81 9.45
N PRO A 34 -16.17 21.31 9.31
CA PRO A 34 -15.00 22.01 9.81
C PRO A 34 -14.91 23.46 9.29
N THR A 35 -14.44 24.38 10.13
CA THR A 35 -14.18 25.77 9.71
C THR A 35 -12.76 25.94 9.17
N LYS A 36 -11.82 25.10 9.65
CA LYS A 36 -10.44 25.03 9.17
C LYS A 36 -9.97 23.58 9.04
N VAL A 37 -9.04 23.37 8.11
CA VAL A 37 -8.36 22.09 7.87
C VAL A 37 -6.85 22.28 7.62
N GLY A 38 -6.07 21.20 7.61
CA GLY A 38 -4.64 21.19 7.26
C GLY A 38 -3.77 20.46 8.28
N GLY A 39 -2.44 20.63 8.22
CA GLY A 39 -1.51 20.06 9.19
C GLY A 39 -1.65 20.64 10.61
N ASP A 40 -0.73 20.36 11.52
CA ASP A 40 -0.75 20.93 12.88
C ASP A 40 -0.01 22.30 12.93
N PRO A 41 -0.71 23.44 13.14
CA PRO A 41 -2.15 23.61 13.32
C PRO A 41 -2.91 23.83 12.00
N ALA A 42 -4.21 23.48 11.97
CA ALA A 42 -5.06 23.62 10.79
C ALA A 42 -5.24 25.10 10.42
N ARG A 43 -4.92 25.45 9.16
CA ARG A 43 -4.82 26.85 8.67
C ARG A 43 -5.67 27.15 7.46
N ILE A 44 -6.06 26.14 6.68
CA ILE A 44 -6.82 26.31 5.45
C ILE A 44 -8.28 26.56 5.83
N VAL A 45 -8.86 27.68 5.39
CA VAL A 45 -10.25 28.02 5.66
C VAL A 45 -11.15 27.24 4.71
N VAL A 46 -12.20 26.61 5.25
CA VAL A 46 -13.13 25.77 4.48
C VAL A 46 -14.20 26.61 3.77
N ALA A 47 -14.53 27.80 4.27
CA ALA A 47 -15.64 28.60 3.73
C ALA A 47 -15.35 29.11 2.30
N PRO A 48 -16.30 28.97 1.35
CA PRO A 48 -17.69 28.54 1.56
C PRO A 48 -17.95 27.03 1.39
N SER A 49 -16.96 26.23 0.97
CA SER A 49 -17.13 24.82 0.56
C SER A 49 -15.89 23.97 0.84
N MET A 50 -16.11 22.83 1.50
CA MET A 50 -15.12 21.77 1.71
C MET A 50 -14.80 21.04 0.41
N GLU A 51 -15.79 20.80 -0.46
CA GLU A 51 -15.55 20.22 -1.79
C GLU A 51 -14.54 21.07 -2.58
N GLN A 52 -14.71 22.39 -2.59
CA GLN A 52 -13.79 23.30 -3.28
C GLN A 52 -12.38 23.24 -2.70
N VAL A 53 -12.25 23.16 -1.37
CA VAL A 53 -10.94 23.02 -0.73
C VAL A 53 -10.28 21.68 -1.07
N ILE A 54 -11.01 20.56 -0.96
CA ILE A 54 -10.48 19.25 -1.36
C ILE A 54 -10.07 19.25 -2.84
N THR A 55 -10.91 19.77 -3.72
CA THR A 55 -10.64 19.83 -5.17
C THR A 55 -9.42 20.68 -5.49
N ALA A 56 -9.25 21.82 -4.81
CA ALA A 56 -8.13 22.73 -5.03
C ALA A 56 -6.79 22.15 -4.54
N HIS A 57 -6.79 21.37 -3.47
CA HIS A 57 -5.59 20.78 -2.89
C HIS A 57 -5.23 19.41 -3.48
N GLY A 58 -6.22 18.64 -3.93
CA GLY A 58 -6.03 17.28 -4.45
C GLY A 58 -5.69 16.26 -3.36
N LEU A 59 -5.30 15.06 -3.80
CA LEU A 59 -4.82 13.98 -2.93
C LEU A 59 -3.29 14.03 -2.79
N PRO A 60 -2.71 13.60 -1.66
CA PRO A 60 -3.39 13.14 -0.45
C PRO A 60 -4.05 14.28 0.36
N VAL A 61 -5.14 13.94 1.04
CA VAL A 61 -5.77 14.76 2.08
C VAL A 61 -5.42 14.14 3.43
N GLU A 62 -4.49 14.74 4.16
CA GLU A 62 -4.09 14.31 5.51
C GLU A 62 -4.21 15.49 6.46
N TRP A 63 -5.44 15.78 6.88
CA TRP A 63 -5.80 17.03 7.53
C TRP A 63 -6.35 16.82 8.93
N LEU A 64 -5.82 17.57 9.88
CA LEU A 64 -6.54 17.91 11.09
C LEU A 64 -7.72 18.81 10.73
N THR A 65 -8.87 18.54 11.32
CA THR A 65 -10.07 19.38 11.18
C THR A 65 -10.28 20.19 12.44
N VAL A 66 -10.76 21.42 12.29
CA VAL A 66 -11.13 22.30 13.39
C VAL A 66 -12.46 22.92 13.07
N ARG A 67 -13.47 22.68 13.91
CA ARG A 67 -14.76 23.38 13.87
C ARG A 67 -14.77 24.51 14.89
N ARG A 68 -14.39 24.20 16.14
CA ARG A 68 -14.31 25.13 17.26
C ARG A 68 -12.92 25.09 17.89
N GLN A 69 -12.26 26.24 17.90
CA GLN A 69 -10.98 26.39 18.60
C GLN A 69 -11.21 26.37 20.11
N GLY A 70 -10.35 25.63 20.80
CA GLY A 70 -10.37 25.47 22.25
C GLY A 70 -9.20 24.59 22.67
N ARG A 71 -9.00 24.41 23.97
CA ARG A 71 -8.23 23.28 24.49
C ARG A 71 -9.22 22.22 24.91
N TRP A 72 -8.82 20.95 24.84
CA TRP A 72 -9.64 19.88 25.40
C TRP A 72 -10.06 20.25 26.85
N PRO A 73 -11.35 20.13 27.21
CA PRO A 73 -12.43 19.46 26.47
C PRO A 73 -13.25 20.34 25.49
N ASP A 74 -12.99 21.63 25.37
CA ASP A 74 -13.83 22.59 24.59
C ASP A 74 -13.50 22.65 23.09
N PHE A 75 -12.70 21.70 22.60
CA PHE A 75 -12.26 21.60 21.21
C PHE A 75 -13.20 20.69 20.41
N GLU A 76 -13.54 21.13 19.19
CA GLU A 76 -14.22 20.29 18.20
C GLU A 76 -13.40 20.24 16.93
N GLY A 77 -13.09 19.03 16.52
CA GLY A 77 -12.18 18.75 15.44
C GLY A 77 -11.97 17.26 15.31
N GLY A 78 -10.96 16.89 14.57
CA GLY A 78 -10.74 15.51 14.19
C GLY A 78 -9.70 15.42 13.11
N GLN A 79 -9.83 14.41 12.26
CA GLN A 79 -8.87 14.10 11.23
C GLN A 79 -9.56 13.50 10.01
N ILE A 80 -9.11 13.90 8.83
CA ILE A 80 -9.49 13.34 7.54
C ILE A 80 -8.23 12.86 6.85
N ASP A 81 -8.16 11.57 6.56
CA ASP A 81 -7.08 10.90 5.86
C ASP A 81 -7.63 10.20 4.61
N LEU A 82 -7.48 10.83 3.44
CA LEU A 82 -7.84 10.31 2.13
C LEU A 82 -6.55 10.21 1.28
N LEU A 83 -6.06 8.99 1.08
CA LEU A 83 -4.77 8.73 0.44
C LEU A 83 -4.99 8.25 -1.01
N PRO A 84 -4.10 8.55 -1.98
CA PRO A 84 -4.26 8.04 -3.34
C PRO A 84 -4.37 6.50 -3.37
N GLY A 85 -5.38 5.96 -4.09
CA GLY A 85 -5.57 4.51 -4.20
C GLY A 85 -6.07 3.86 -2.90
N ARG A 86 -5.57 2.66 -2.57
CA ARG A 86 -6.00 1.90 -1.40
C ARG A 86 -5.27 2.33 -0.13
N GLY A 87 -5.76 3.39 0.50
CA GLY A 87 -5.32 3.81 1.84
C GLY A 87 -3.81 4.02 1.96
N GLY A 88 -3.29 3.79 3.16
CA GLY A 88 -1.87 3.80 3.48
C GLY A 88 -1.41 2.42 3.92
N TYR A 89 -0.12 2.26 4.18
CA TYR A 89 0.41 1.01 4.70
C TYR A 89 1.56 1.23 5.67
N SER A 90 1.74 0.27 6.57
CA SER A 90 2.95 0.12 7.37
C SER A 90 3.60 -1.23 7.04
N GLY A 91 4.89 -1.21 6.68
CA GLY A 91 5.69 -2.42 6.51
C GLY A 91 6.61 -2.64 7.71
N ASN A 92 6.63 -3.86 8.24
CA ASN A 92 7.59 -4.29 9.25
C ASN A 92 8.37 -5.49 8.74
N LYS A 93 9.69 -5.48 8.91
CA LYS A 93 10.53 -6.61 8.53
C LYS A 93 10.68 -7.57 9.71
N MET A 94 10.10 -8.76 9.61
CA MET A 94 10.21 -9.82 10.61
C MET A 94 10.91 -11.04 10.01
N SER A 95 11.93 -11.56 10.68
CA SER A 95 12.67 -12.76 10.25
C SER A 95 13.24 -12.72 8.82
N GLY A 96 13.44 -11.53 8.25
CA GLY A 96 13.94 -11.36 6.89
C GLY A 96 12.86 -11.09 5.83
N GLU A 97 11.59 -11.33 6.17
CA GLU A 97 10.43 -11.10 5.29
C GLU A 97 9.71 -9.81 5.67
N TRP A 98 9.11 -9.15 4.69
CA TRP A 98 8.28 -7.97 4.92
C TRP A 98 6.84 -8.39 5.19
N GLU A 99 6.30 -7.99 6.34
CA GLU A 99 4.88 -8.04 6.64
C GLU A 99 4.29 -6.63 6.49
N PHE A 100 3.19 -6.53 5.73
CA PHE A 100 2.50 -5.27 5.51
C PHE A 100 1.15 -5.26 6.20
N SER A 101 0.76 -4.10 6.70
CA SER A 101 -0.58 -3.83 7.20
C SER A 101 -1.18 -2.65 6.45
N LEU A 102 -2.35 -2.86 5.86
CA LEU A 102 -3.13 -1.84 5.18
C LEU A 102 -3.85 -0.96 6.22
N TRP A 103 -3.74 0.36 6.07
CA TRP A 103 -4.47 1.35 6.85
C TRP A 103 -5.50 1.99 5.92
N GLY A 104 -6.79 1.82 6.21
CA GLY A 104 -7.84 2.42 5.40
C GLY A 104 -7.86 3.95 5.45
N HIS A 105 -8.54 4.58 4.50
CA HIS A 105 -8.92 5.99 4.59
C HIS A 105 -9.77 6.21 5.83
N ALA A 106 -9.65 7.37 6.47
CA ALA A 106 -10.32 7.65 7.72
C ALA A 106 -10.99 9.02 7.71
N VAL A 107 -12.19 9.09 8.28
CA VAL A 107 -12.84 10.34 8.67
C VAL A 107 -13.21 10.23 10.15
N GLN A 108 -12.65 11.13 10.96
CA GLN A 108 -12.89 11.23 12.38
C GLN A 108 -13.29 12.65 12.75
N GLN A 109 -14.33 12.78 13.57
CA GLN A 109 -14.82 14.08 14.00
C GLN A 109 -15.42 13.99 15.39
N ASP A 110 -15.07 14.93 16.25
CA ASP A 110 -15.64 15.11 17.57
C ASP A 110 -16.54 16.37 17.58
N TRP A 111 -17.75 16.22 18.12
CA TRP A 111 -18.70 17.32 18.34
C TRP A 111 -19.13 17.38 19.80
N LEU A 112 -19.19 18.58 20.36
CA LEU A 112 -19.62 18.79 21.73
C LEU A 112 -21.14 18.62 21.85
N ARG A 113 -21.57 18.16 23.02
CA ARG A 113 -22.98 18.13 23.39
C ARG A 113 -23.68 19.47 23.21
N THR A 114 -23.02 20.57 23.55
CA THR A 114 -23.59 21.92 23.41
C THR A 114 -24.02 22.26 21.98
N LEU A 115 -23.33 21.76 20.95
CA LEU A 115 -23.75 21.88 19.56
C LEU A 115 -24.95 21.00 19.26
N LEU A 116 -24.88 19.75 19.71
CA LEU A 116 -25.85 18.72 19.36
C LEU A 116 -27.17 18.83 20.15
N ASP A 117 -27.21 19.64 21.22
CA ASP A 117 -28.44 20.01 21.91
C ASP A 117 -29.26 21.05 21.12
N GLU A 118 -28.71 21.64 20.04
CA GLU A 118 -29.47 22.49 19.13
C GLU A 118 -30.57 21.68 18.40
N PRO A 119 -31.79 22.24 18.19
CA PRO A 119 -32.87 21.53 17.53
C PRO A 119 -32.47 20.98 16.15
N GLY A 120 -32.58 19.67 15.97
CA GLY A 120 -32.27 18.98 14.71
C GLY A 120 -30.79 18.63 14.50
N ALA A 121 -29.85 19.09 15.35
CA ALA A 121 -28.43 18.84 15.17
C ALA A 121 -28.04 17.35 15.30
N VAL A 122 -28.75 16.58 16.13
CA VAL A 122 -28.59 15.13 16.25
C VAL A 122 -29.00 14.42 14.95
N ASP A 123 -30.12 14.81 14.35
CA ASP A 123 -30.58 14.24 13.08
C ASP A 123 -29.66 14.64 11.93
N ASP A 124 -29.17 15.89 11.93
CA ASP A 124 -28.17 16.37 10.97
C ASP A 124 -26.85 15.59 11.09
N ALA A 125 -26.43 15.26 12.31
CA ALA A 125 -25.25 14.42 12.53
C ALA A 125 -25.46 12.99 12.00
N ALA A 126 -26.65 12.41 12.21
CA ALA A 126 -26.98 11.10 11.66
C ALA A 126 -26.99 11.11 10.12
N ALA A 127 -27.54 12.15 9.50
CA ALA A 127 -27.55 12.34 8.06
C ALA A 127 -26.13 12.52 7.49
N LEU A 128 -25.28 13.33 8.16
CA LEU A 128 -23.88 13.47 7.76
C LEU A 128 -23.12 12.15 7.81
N VAL A 129 -23.39 11.28 8.80
CA VAL A 129 -22.78 9.94 8.83
C VAL A 129 -23.17 9.13 7.61
N GLU A 130 -24.45 9.12 7.25
CA GLU A 130 -24.94 8.42 6.06
C GLU A 130 -24.27 8.93 4.77
N ASP A 131 -24.23 10.25 4.60
CA ASP A 131 -23.63 10.87 3.42
C ASP A 131 -22.13 10.56 3.35
N LEU A 132 -21.41 10.58 4.48
CA LEU A 132 -20.00 10.26 4.52
C LEU A 132 -19.71 8.77 4.25
N VAL A 133 -20.48 7.84 4.82
CA VAL A 133 -20.23 6.40 4.60
C VAL A 133 -20.51 6.00 3.14
N VAL A 134 -21.47 6.66 2.50
CA VAL A 134 -21.72 6.49 1.07
C VAL A 134 -20.62 7.16 0.25
N ALA A 135 -20.27 8.41 0.56
CA ALA A 135 -19.26 9.17 -0.18
C ALA A 135 -17.89 8.49 -0.20
N ILE A 136 -17.49 7.83 0.90
CA ILE A 136 -16.17 7.21 1.01
C ILE A 136 -16.16 5.71 0.67
N ASP A 137 -17.30 5.10 0.32
CA ASP A 137 -17.44 3.64 0.23
C ASP A 137 -16.93 2.95 1.52
N ALA A 138 -17.51 3.32 2.65
CA ALA A 138 -17.02 2.86 3.94
C ALA A 138 -17.08 1.33 4.09
N ALA A 139 -16.05 0.79 4.74
CA ALA A 139 -16.04 -0.58 5.23
C ALA A 139 -16.73 -0.68 6.60
N TYR A 140 -16.57 0.35 7.43
CA TYR A 140 -17.19 0.47 8.74
C TYR A 140 -17.32 1.93 9.16
N GLY A 141 -18.35 2.24 9.96
CA GLY A 141 -18.52 3.56 10.56
C GLY A 141 -19.21 3.49 11.91
N ARG A 142 -19.00 4.49 12.76
CA ARG A 142 -19.71 4.63 14.04
C ARG A 142 -19.90 6.08 14.44
N LEU A 143 -20.97 6.33 15.19
CA LEU A 143 -21.21 7.56 15.93
C LEU A 143 -21.74 7.23 17.31
N GLY A 144 -21.15 7.82 18.35
CA GLY A 144 -21.61 7.65 19.73
C GLY A 144 -20.74 8.40 20.72
N VAL A 145 -21.08 8.34 22.01
CA VAL A 145 -20.31 8.97 23.07
C VAL A 145 -18.85 8.53 22.97
N ALA A 146 -17.93 9.50 22.97
CA ALA A 146 -16.50 9.20 22.90
C ALA A 146 -16.14 8.22 24.02
N VAL A 147 -15.56 7.08 23.67
CA VAL A 147 -14.97 6.13 24.62
C VAL A 147 -13.53 5.88 24.18
N ARG A 148 -12.62 5.65 25.13
CA ARG A 148 -11.29 5.14 24.79
C ARG A 148 -11.43 3.73 24.23
N THR A 149 -11.66 3.64 22.93
CA THR A 149 -11.63 2.37 22.21
C THR A 149 -10.18 2.03 21.90
N PRO A 150 -9.75 0.76 22.05
CA PRO A 150 -8.48 0.31 21.52
C PRO A 150 -8.37 0.71 20.04
N ARG A 151 -7.17 1.13 19.61
CA ARG A 151 -6.88 1.20 18.18
C ARG A 151 -6.86 -0.23 17.67
N GLY A 152 -7.90 -0.63 16.97
CA GLY A 152 -8.03 -1.96 16.38
C GLY A 152 -8.39 -1.81 14.92
N SER A 153 -7.80 -2.68 14.10
CA SER A 153 -8.23 -2.82 12.71
C SER A 153 -9.56 -3.59 12.70
N ILE A 154 -10.51 -3.17 11.86
CA ILE A 154 -11.91 -3.64 11.88
C ILE A 154 -12.06 -5.13 11.47
N ASP A 155 -11.00 -5.74 10.96
CA ASP A 155 -10.83 -7.17 10.70
C ASP A 155 -10.45 -7.98 11.96
N ARG A 156 -10.00 -7.30 13.03
CA ARG A 156 -9.58 -7.93 14.29
C ARG A 156 -10.56 -7.70 15.42
N ILE A 157 -11.15 -6.51 15.50
CA ILE A 157 -12.05 -6.14 16.59
C ILE A 157 -13.07 -5.08 16.13
N LEU A 158 -14.32 -5.24 16.55
CA LEU A 158 -15.30 -4.16 16.54
C LEU A 158 -15.10 -3.27 17.77
N PRO A 159 -14.97 -1.94 17.59
CA PRO A 159 -14.66 -1.03 18.71
C PRO A 159 -15.75 -0.98 19.80
N GLY A 160 -16.93 -1.53 19.53
CA GLY A 160 -18.09 -1.52 20.42
C GLY A 160 -19.38 -1.47 19.62
N VAL A 161 -20.50 -1.43 20.35
CA VAL A 161 -21.82 -1.09 19.78
C VAL A 161 -22.14 0.33 20.21
N PHE A 162 -22.30 1.22 19.23
CA PHE A 162 -22.52 2.65 19.43
C PHE A 162 -23.96 3.05 19.10
N TRP A 163 -24.29 4.33 19.23
CA TRP A 163 -25.62 4.84 18.86
C TRP A 163 -25.93 4.56 17.39
N LEU A 164 -25.00 4.90 16.49
CA LEU A 164 -25.02 4.50 15.09
C LEU A 164 -23.83 3.59 14.79
N ASN A 165 -24.07 2.50 14.09
CA ASN A 165 -23.04 1.62 13.56
C ASN A 165 -23.35 1.36 12.10
N TYR A 166 -22.40 1.66 11.22
CA TYR A 166 -22.48 1.31 9.81
C TYR A 166 -21.57 0.11 9.54
N PHE A 167 -22.13 -0.91 8.93
CA PHE A 167 -21.46 -2.13 8.51
C PHE A 167 -21.44 -2.18 6.98
N GLY A 168 -20.26 -2.09 6.37
CA GLY A 168 -20.12 -2.09 4.91
C GLY A 168 -20.47 -3.45 4.26
N PRO A 169 -20.42 -3.54 2.93
CA PRO A 169 -20.89 -4.71 2.18
C PRO A 169 -20.25 -6.04 2.59
N ALA A 170 -18.96 -6.04 2.94
CA ALA A 170 -18.27 -7.26 3.41
C ALA A 170 -18.87 -7.81 4.71
N PHE A 171 -19.25 -6.92 5.65
CA PHE A 171 -19.94 -7.34 6.88
C PHE A 171 -21.32 -7.90 6.56
N VAL A 172 -22.05 -7.25 5.64
CA VAL A 172 -23.39 -7.68 5.23
C VAL A 172 -23.35 -9.04 4.52
N ALA A 173 -22.31 -9.31 3.73
CA ALA A 173 -22.08 -10.62 3.11
C ALA A 173 -21.75 -11.69 4.15
N ALA A 174 -20.87 -11.41 5.10
CA ALA A 174 -20.49 -12.34 6.17
C ALA A 174 -21.60 -12.57 7.20
N ARG A 175 -22.48 -11.58 7.40
CA ARG A 175 -23.58 -11.59 8.38
C ARG A 175 -24.87 -11.01 7.77
N PRO A 176 -25.59 -11.77 6.92
CA PRO A 176 -26.83 -11.31 6.30
C PRO A 176 -27.92 -10.90 7.30
N GLY A 177 -27.88 -11.47 8.51
CA GLY A 177 -28.77 -11.13 9.63
C GLY A 177 -28.71 -9.66 10.07
N LEU A 178 -27.66 -8.92 9.69
CA LEU A 178 -27.54 -7.46 9.94
C LEU A 178 -28.77 -6.68 9.45
N ARG A 179 -29.36 -7.08 8.31
CA ARG A 179 -30.56 -6.43 7.74
C ARG A 179 -31.80 -6.57 8.63
N GLY A 180 -31.83 -7.58 9.50
CA GLY A 180 -32.96 -7.87 10.39
C GLY A 180 -32.84 -7.25 11.78
N VAL A 181 -31.73 -6.59 12.10
CA VAL A 181 -31.51 -5.95 13.41
C VAL A 181 -32.46 -4.76 13.58
N ARG A 182 -32.98 -4.54 14.78
CA ARG A 182 -33.84 -3.36 15.06
C ARG A 182 -33.10 -2.06 14.74
N GLY A 183 -33.75 -1.19 13.97
CA GLY A 183 -33.18 0.09 13.57
C GLY A 183 -32.17 -0.01 12.41
N ALA A 184 -32.04 -1.17 11.77
CA ALA A 184 -31.24 -1.36 10.58
C ALA A 184 -31.89 -0.73 9.33
N ARG A 185 -31.07 -0.16 8.47
CA ARG A 185 -31.44 0.34 7.14
C ARG A 185 -30.29 0.13 6.17
N GLU A 186 -30.59 -0.44 5.01
CA GLU A 186 -29.64 -0.61 3.92
C GLU A 186 -29.43 0.73 3.20
N LEU A 187 -28.17 1.04 2.88
CA LEU A 187 -27.77 2.26 2.20
C LEU A 187 -27.40 1.97 0.74
N ALA A 188 -27.27 3.03 -0.07
CA ALA A 188 -26.93 2.92 -1.50
C ALA A 188 -25.57 2.24 -1.76
N SER A 189 -24.64 2.28 -0.79
CA SER A 189 -23.36 1.58 -0.83
C SER A 189 -23.47 0.05 -0.68
N GLY A 190 -24.66 -0.48 -0.37
CA GLY A 190 -24.88 -1.91 -0.07
C GLY A 190 -24.51 -2.31 1.37
N GLY A 191 -24.09 -1.35 2.19
CA GLY A 191 -23.91 -1.54 3.63
C GLY A 191 -25.20 -1.30 4.42
N VAL A 192 -25.17 -1.62 5.72
CA VAL A 192 -26.29 -1.46 6.65
C VAL A 192 -25.91 -0.49 7.76
N LEU A 193 -26.71 0.57 7.91
CA LEU A 193 -26.65 1.48 9.06
C LEU A 193 -27.65 1.02 10.13
N VAL A 194 -27.19 0.86 11.36
CA VAL A 194 -27.99 0.43 12.51
C VAL A 194 -28.03 1.54 13.56
N ARG A 195 -29.23 2.04 13.84
CA ARG A 195 -29.51 2.91 15.00
C ARG A 195 -29.97 2.05 16.17
N THR A 196 -29.15 1.96 17.21
CA THR A 196 -29.35 1.01 18.32
C THR A 196 -30.26 1.53 19.43
N THR A 197 -30.38 2.85 19.55
CA THR A 197 -31.21 3.54 20.54
C THR A 197 -31.67 4.90 19.99
N ASP A 198 -32.68 5.49 20.61
CA ASP A 198 -33.18 6.82 20.28
C ASP A 198 -32.35 7.95 20.93
N ASP A 199 -31.61 7.63 22.00
CA ASP A 199 -30.80 8.59 22.74
C ASP A 199 -29.29 8.45 22.39
N PRO A 200 -28.68 9.43 21.69
CA PRO A 200 -27.27 9.37 21.31
C PRO A 200 -26.31 9.45 22.50
N TRP A 201 -26.79 9.87 23.67
CA TRP A 201 -25.97 10.18 24.84
C TRP A 201 -25.89 9.05 25.87
N GLN A 202 -26.50 7.90 25.61
CA GLN A 202 -26.49 6.80 26.58
C GLN A 202 -25.04 6.37 26.87
N PRO A 203 -24.57 6.51 28.13
CA PRO A 203 -23.23 6.06 28.49
C PRO A 203 -23.18 4.53 28.43
N SER A 204 -21.98 3.98 28.27
CA SER A 204 -21.73 2.58 28.62
C SER A 204 -21.98 2.41 30.12
N ALA A 205 -23.15 1.89 30.50
CA ALA A 205 -23.43 1.48 31.87
C ALA A 205 -22.48 0.35 32.30
N ASP A 206 -22.36 0.09 33.60
CA ASP A 206 -21.69 -1.12 34.09
C ASP A 206 -22.44 -2.36 33.56
N GLY A 207 -21.77 -3.16 32.73
CA GLY A 207 -22.35 -4.31 32.01
C GLY A 207 -22.67 -4.02 30.54
N VAL A 208 -23.35 -4.95 29.87
CA VAL A 208 -23.78 -4.80 28.48
C VAL A 208 -25.20 -4.23 28.46
N PRO A 209 -25.41 -2.99 27.99
CA PRO A 209 -26.75 -2.42 27.87
C PRO A 209 -27.63 -3.23 26.92
N GLY A 210 -28.93 -3.33 27.23
CA GLY A 210 -29.88 -4.12 26.43
C GLY A 210 -29.99 -3.71 24.96
N TRP A 211 -29.77 -2.43 24.64
CA TRP A 211 -29.73 -1.94 23.26
C TRP A 211 -28.54 -2.46 22.44
N GLN A 212 -27.52 -3.06 23.08
CA GLN A 212 -26.40 -3.72 22.40
C GLN A 212 -26.67 -5.20 22.11
N ALA A 213 -27.73 -5.79 22.67
CA ALA A 213 -27.92 -7.24 22.71
C ALA A 213 -27.96 -7.88 21.31
N GLU A 214 -28.78 -7.34 20.39
CA GLU A 214 -28.96 -7.92 19.06
C GLU A 214 -27.65 -7.96 18.25
N LEU A 215 -26.87 -6.87 18.26
CA LEU A 215 -25.58 -6.84 17.55
C LEU A 215 -24.53 -7.73 18.22
N ARG A 216 -24.51 -7.79 19.55
CA ARG A 216 -23.58 -8.66 20.28
C ARG A 216 -23.92 -10.14 20.12
N GLU A 217 -25.19 -10.49 20.03
CA GLU A 217 -25.64 -11.84 19.70
C GLU A 217 -25.22 -12.22 18.28
N LEU A 218 -25.41 -11.31 17.31
CA LEU A 218 -25.10 -11.55 15.90
C LEU A 218 -23.59 -11.76 15.64
N PHE A 219 -22.73 -10.96 16.27
CA PHE A 219 -21.29 -11.04 16.08
C PHE A 219 -20.58 -11.95 17.08
N GLY A 220 -21.22 -12.27 18.21
CA GLY A 220 -20.59 -12.87 19.37
C GLY A 220 -19.84 -11.83 20.22
N ALA A 221 -19.77 -12.05 21.53
CA ALA A 221 -19.10 -11.12 22.45
C ALA A 221 -17.60 -10.95 22.13
N GLU A 222 -16.96 -12.01 21.65
CA GLU A 222 -15.53 -12.07 21.33
C GLU A 222 -15.14 -11.14 20.17
N ALA A 223 -16.07 -10.82 19.26
CA ALA A 223 -15.84 -9.85 18.18
C ALA A 223 -15.57 -8.42 18.70
N PHE A 224 -15.88 -8.14 19.97
CA PHE A 224 -15.66 -6.87 20.65
C PHE A 224 -14.50 -6.92 21.66
N GLU A 225 -13.78 -8.04 21.72
CA GLU A 225 -12.61 -8.23 22.57
C GLU A 225 -11.34 -8.19 21.71
N PHE A 226 -10.24 -7.66 22.24
CA PHE A 226 -8.97 -7.60 21.50
C PHE A 226 -8.38 -9.00 21.38
N ARG A 227 -8.64 -9.65 20.24
CA ARG A 227 -8.10 -10.97 19.87
C ARG A 227 -7.56 -10.94 18.44
N ASP A 228 -6.72 -11.94 18.12
CA ASP A 228 -6.34 -12.27 16.74
C ASP A 228 -7.59 -12.56 15.88
N PRO A 229 -7.51 -12.52 14.53
CA PRO A 229 -8.66 -12.39 13.64
C PRO A 229 -9.87 -13.23 14.06
N HIS A 230 -10.98 -12.55 14.33
CA HIS A 230 -12.20 -13.22 14.78
C HIS A 230 -13.04 -13.65 13.57
N PRO A 231 -13.49 -14.92 13.48
CA PRO A 231 -14.17 -15.46 12.28
C PRO A 231 -15.53 -14.82 11.98
N ALA A 232 -16.06 -13.97 12.86
CA ALA A 232 -17.25 -13.17 12.59
C ALA A 232 -16.97 -11.82 11.90
N LEU A 233 -15.70 -11.43 11.79
CA LEU A 233 -15.26 -10.20 11.16
C LEU A 233 -14.71 -10.53 9.78
N PRO A 234 -15.08 -9.78 8.74
CA PRO A 234 -14.43 -9.89 7.44
C PRO A 234 -12.94 -9.55 7.56
N SER A 235 -12.11 -10.25 6.80
CA SER A 235 -10.69 -9.90 6.65
C SER A 235 -10.52 -8.59 5.88
N VAL A 236 -9.31 -8.01 5.91
CA VAL A 236 -8.96 -6.89 5.02
C VAL A 236 -9.18 -7.26 3.54
N ALA A 237 -8.88 -8.50 3.15
CA ALA A 237 -9.09 -8.97 1.78
C ALA A 237 -10.58 -8.99 1.40
N ASP A 238 -11.47 -9.37 2.32
CA ASP A 238 -12.92 -9.34 2.09
C ASP A 238 -13.42 -7.90 1.91
N HIS A 239 -12.89 -6.96 2.71
CA HIS A 239 -13.21 -5.55 2.54
C HIS A 239 -12.70 -4.98 1.22
N VAL A 240 -11.49 -5.34 0.81
CA VAL A 240 -10.88 -4.93 -0.46
C VAL A 240 -11.66 -5.47 -1.65
N ALA A 241 -12.09 -6.73 -1.58
CA ALA A 241 -12.88 -7.41 -2.61
C ALA A 241 -14.28 -6.80 -2.76
N ALA A 242 -14.88 -6.35 -1.65
CA ALA A 242 -16.20 -5.73 -1.64
C ALA A 242 -16.18 -4.23 -2.01
N ALA A 243 -15.02 -3.57 -1.91
CA ALA A 243 -14.86 -2.15 -2.17
C ALA A 243 -14.47 -1.88 -3.64
N PRO A 244 -14.93 -0.78 -4.25
CA PRO A 244 -14.53 -0.41 -5.60
C PRO A 244 -13.04 -0.02 -5.66
N GLY A 245 -12.35 -0.47 -6.71
CA GLY A 245 -10.94 -0.17 -6.93
C GLY A 245 -10.15 -1.33 -7.56
N THR A 246 -8.85 -1.13 -7.75
CA THR A 246 -7.90 -2.18 -8.18
C THR A 246 -7.76 -3.24 -7.09
N GLN A 247 -7.27 -4.44 -7.37
CA GLN A 247 -6.94 -5.41 -6.29
C GLN A 247 -5.48 -5.26 -5.80
N GLU A 248 -4.71 -4.40 -6.47
CA GLU A 248 -3.29 -4.16 -6.21
C GLU A 248 -3.11 -3.42 -4.88
N MET A 249 -2.21 -3.92 -4.04
CA MET A 249 -1.92 -3.29 -2.73
C MET A 249 -0.90 -2.16 -2.87
N PRO A 250 -0.99 -1.10 -2.05
CA PRO A 250 -0.15 0.10 -2.21
C PRO A 250 1.35 -0.16 -1.98
N TRP A 251 1.72 -1.26 -1.31
CA TRP A 251 3.11 -1.64 -1.07
C TRP A 251 3.72 -2.46 -2.22
N GLU A 252 2.94 -2.99 -3.17
CA GLU A 252 3.49 -3.79 -4.28
C GLU A 252 4.46 -2.96 -5.11
N ARG A 253 4.07 -1.74 -5.50
CA ARG A 253 4.98 -0.77 -6.12
C ARG A 253 6.23 -0.49 -5.29
N TRP A 254 6.10 -0.40 -3.96
CA TRP A 254 7.25 -0.17 -3.09
C TRP A 254 8.20 -1.37 -3.08
N LEU A 255 7.66 -2.59 -3.09
CA LEU A 255 8.46 -3.82 -3.20
C LEU A 255 9.24 -3.84 -4.51
N ASP A 256 8.59 -3.48 -5.63
CA ASP A 256 9.25 -3.37 -6.93
C ASP A 256 10.39 -2.34 -6.92
N GLU A 257 10.14 -1.17 -6.32
CA GLU A 257 11.16 -0.12 -6.16
C GLU A 257 12.33 -0.56 -5.26
N GLN A 258 12.07 -1.34 -4.20
CA GLN A 258 13.15 -1.90 -3.38
C GLN A 258 13.93 -2.97 -4.12
N GLN A 259 13.26 -3.85 -4.83
CA GLN A 259 13.89 -4.90 -5.63
C GLN A 259 14.81 -4.28 -6.69
N ALA A 260 14.31 -3.27 -7.43
CA ALA A 260 15.11 -2.52 -8.40
C ALA A 260 16.35 -1.85 -7.77
N LYS A 261 16.21 -1.27 -6.56
CA LYS A 261 17.34 -0.68 -5.81
C LYS A 261 18.36 -1.74 -5.38
N ASP A 262 17.89 -2.89 -4.90
CA ASP A 262 18.75 -3.99 -4.47
C ASP A 262 19.51 -4.58 -5.66
N ASP A 263 18.85 -4.74 -6.81
CA ASP A 263 19.47 -5.24 -8.03
C ASP A 263 20.50 -4.25 -8.59
N ALA A 264 20.17 -2.96 -8.63
CA ALA A 264 21.13 -1.90 -8.97
C ALA A 264 22.36 -1.91 -8.04
N ARG A 265 22.15 -2.14 -6.73
CA ARG A 265 23.24 -2.24 -5.75
C ARG A 265 24.10 -3.49 -5.96
N LYS A 266 23.48 -4.64 -6.24
CA LYS A 266 24.19 -5.90 -6.57
C LYS A 266 25.04 -5.71 -7.82
N HIS A 267 24.47 -5.13 -8.87
CA HIS A 267 25.16 -4.81 -10.12
C HIS A 267 26.35 -3.88 -9.91
N ALA A 268 26.16 -2.75 -9.22
CA ALA A 268 27.24 -1.83 -8.89
C ALA A 268 28.34 -2.51 -8.03
N GLY A 269 27.96 -3.42 -7.14
CA GLY A 269 28.89 -4.27 -6.40
C GLY A 269 29.70 -5.19 -7.30
N ALA A 270 29.06 -5.87 -8.25
CA ALA A 270 29.71 -6.74 -9.22
C ALA A 270 30.67 -5.96 -10.13
N ARG A 271 30.24 -4.81 -10.67
CA ARG A 271 31.07 -3.92 -11.49
C ARG A 271 32.31 -3.43 -10.75
N ARG A 272 32.18 -3.03 -9.47
CA ARG A 272 33.33 -2.65 -8.65
C ARG A 272 34.32 -3.79 -8.45
N ARG A 273 33.84 -5.04 -8.25
CA ARG A 273 34.72 -6.22 -8.15
C ARG A 273 35.43 -6.48 -9.47
N LEU A 274 34.74 -6.35 -10.60
CA LEU A 274 35.33 -6.51 -11.93
C LEU A 274 36.42 -5.45 -12.18
N ALA A 275 36.10 -4.17 -11.96
CA ALA A 275 37.07 -3.07 -12.10
C ALA A 275 38.31 -3.26 -11.22
N ALA A 276 38.13 -3.67 -9.96
CA ALA A 276 39.23 -3.94 -9.05
C ALA A 276 40.09 -5.15 -9.48
N ALA A 277 39.47 -6.16 -10.11
CA ALA A 277 40.19 -7.32 -10.65
C ALA A 277 40.98 -6.95 -11.91
N LEU A 278 40.38 -6.16 -12.81
CA LEU A 278 41.02 -5.64 -14.03
C LEU A 278 42.20 -4.71 -13.71
N ALA A 279 42.07 -3.84 -12.70
CA ALA A 279 43.13 -2.92 -12.29
C ALA A 279 44.40 -3.60 -11.76
N ARG A 280 44.34 -4.90 -11.42
CA ARG A 280 45.50 -5.70 -11.01
C ARG A 280 46.29 -6.26 -12.19
N ARG A 281 45.80 -6.11 -13.43
CA ARG A 281 46.54 -6.52 -14.62
C ARG A 281 47.82 -5.70 -14.77
N SER A 282 48.86 -6.36 -15.26
CA SER A 282 50.18 -5.76 -15.48
C SER A 282 50.21 -4.86 -16.72
N ALA A 283 49.32 -5.09 -17.69
CA ALA A 283 49.21 -4.33 -18.93
C ALA A 283 47.76 -4.28 -19.43
N PRO A 284 47.38 -3.23 -20.19
CA PRO A 284 46.15 -3.23 -20.98
C PRO A 284 46.15 -4.35 -22.01
N VAL A 285 44.96 -4.82 -22.37
CA VAL A 285 44.74 -5.88 -23.37
C VAL A 285 43.85 -5.30 -24.44
N ASP A 286 44.34 -5.27 -25.68
CA ASP A 286 43.61 -4.77 -26.84
C ASP A 286 43.13 -5.94 -27.70
N LEU A 287 41.93 -5.79 -28.26
CA LEU A 287 41.41 -6.72 -29.26
C LEU A 287 42.30 -6.69 -30.51
N PRO A 288 42.62 -7.85 -31.10
CA PRO A 288 43.37 -7.87 -32.34
C PRO A 288 42.50 -7.34 -33.50
N PRO A 289 43.11 -6.72 -34.53
CA PRO A 289 42.40 -6.04 -35.61
C PRO A 289 41.63 -7.00 -36.54
N ASP A 290 41.95 -8.29 -36.51
CA ASP A 290 41.29 -9.37 -37.24
C ASP A 290 40.23 -10.12 -36.39
N ALA A 291 39.82 -9.55 -35.25
CA ALA A 291 38.79 -10.14 -34.41
C ALA A 291 37.45 -10.24 -35.16
N VAL A 292 36.86 -11.44 -35.15
CA VAL A 292 35.54 -11.74 -35.70
C VAL A 292 34.52 -11.85 -34.57
N GLU A 293 33.29 -11.42 -34.84
CA GLU A 293 32.17 -11.55 -33.91
C GLU A 293 31.52 -12.93 -34.04
N TRP A 294 31.23 -13.52 -32.89
CA TRP A 294 30.26 -14.59 -32.72
C TRP A 294 29.18 -14.10 -31.76
N SER A 295 27.91 -14.39 -32.03
CA SER A 295 26.81 -13.96 -31.15
C SER A 295 25.64 -14.94 -31.13
N THR A 296 24.97 -15.04 -29.98
CA THR A 296 23.77 -15.87 -29.78
C THR A 296 22.98 -15.38 -28.56
N SER A 297 21.75 -15.88 -28.42
CA SER A 297 20.90 -15.70 -27.24
C SER A 297 20.89 -16.97 -26.39
N PHE A 298 20.95 -16.83 -25.07
CA PHE A 298 20.83 -17.92 -24.12
C PHE A 298 19.73 -17.64 -23.10
N ASP A 299 18.99 -18.67 -22.70
CA ASP A 299 18.27 -18.60 -21.43
C ASP A 299 19.27 -18.47 -20.27
N ALA A 300 18.86 -17.87 -19.15
CA ALA A 300 19.75 -17.61 -18.01
C ALA A 300 20.46 -18.87 -17.47
N ALA A 301 19.84 -20.06 -17.59
CA ALA A 301 20.46 -21.33 -17.22
C ALA A 301 21.55 -21.76 -18.21
N ASP A 302 21.28 -21.64 -19.52
CA ASP A 302 22.22 -22.00 -20.58
C ASP A 302 23.42 -21.05 -20.63
N TRP A 303 23.22 -19.78 -20.27
CA TRP A 303 24.30 -18.82 -20.10
C TRP A 303 25.35 -19.30 -19.08
N ASP A 304 24.90 -19.86 -17.95
CA ASP A 304 25.82 -20.26 -16.89
C ASP A 304 26.67 -21.49 -17.29
N ASP A 305 26.08 -22.39 -18.09
CA ASP A 305 26.76 -23.51 -18.73
C ASP A 305 27.74 -23.03 -19.80
N PHE A 306 27.33 -22.09 -20.67
CA PHE A 306 28.18 -21.49 -21.68
C PHE A 306 29.38 -20.76 -21.05
N ALA A 307 29.15 -19.93 -20.04
CA ALA A 307 30.21 -19.23 -19.31
C ALA A 307 31.19 -20.22 -18.68
N THR A 308 30.70 -21.35 -18.15
CA THR A 308 31.54 -22.42 -17.60
C THR A 308 32.36 -23.11 -18.69
N TYR A 309 31.76 -23.36 -19.85
CA TYR A 309 32.46 -23.90 -21.03
C TYR A 309 33.58 -22.96 -21.48
N LEU A 310 33.29 -21.67 -21.70
CA LEU A 310 34.29 -20.67 -22.08
C LEU A 310 35.44 -20.59 -21.07
N THR A 311 35.14 -20.59 -19.77
CA THR A 311 36.16 -20.61 -18.71
C THR A 311 37.10 -21.82 -18.82
N ARG A 312 36.58 -23.01 -19.12
CA ARG A 312 37.37 -24.24 -19.22
C ARG A 312 38.24 -24.28 -20.48
N THR A 313 37.70 -23.78 -21.59
CA THR A 313 38.33 -23.86 -22.91
C THR A 313 39.32 -22.72 -23.15
N LEU A 314 38.91 -21.47 -22.92
CA LEU A 314 39.74 -20.29 -23.19
C LEU A 314 40.71 -19.97 -22.05
N ARG A 315 40.33 -20.29 -20.79
CA ARG A 315 41.14 -20.05 -19.58
C ARG A 315 41.62 -18.58 -19.47
N GLY A 316 42.80 -18.33 -18.89
CA GLY A 316 43.31 -16.99 -18.65
C GLY A 316 42.44 -16.23 -17.65
N ASP A 317 42.07 -14.99 -17.97
CA ASP A 317 41.25 -14.14 -17.11
C ASP A 317 39.89 -14.76 -16.74
N LEU A 318 39.32 -15.58 -17.64
CA LEU A 318 38.05 -16.28 -17.41
C LEU A 318 38.14 -17.33 -16.30
N SER A 319 39.33 -17.84 -15.98
CA SER A 319 39.54 -18.83 -14.91
C SER A 319 39.84 -18.22 -13.54
N ALA A 320 40.04 -16.89 -13.49
CA ALA A 320 40.51 -16.18 -12.32
C ALA A 320 39.41 -15.36 -11.61
N ALA A 321 39.82 -14.41 -10.78
CA ALA A 321 38.91 -13.47 -10.13
C ALA A 321 38.12 -12.62 -11.13
N ILE A 322 38.69 -12.35 -12.31
CA ILE A 322 38.03 -11.60 -13.40
C ILE A 322 36.83 -12.40 -13.92
N GLY A 323 37.00 -13.65 -14.35
CA GLY A 323 35.90 -14.48 -14.83
C GLY A 323 34.73 -14.61 -13.85
N ARG A 324 35.02 -14.81 -12.55
CA ARG A 324 33.97 -14.82 -11.51
C ARG A 324 33.25 -13.47 -11.39
N ALA A 325 33.99 -12.36 -11.52
CA ALA A 325 33.40 -11.03 -11.47
C ALA A 325 32.56 -10.74 -12.72
N VAL A 326 32.99 -11.19 -13.90
CA VAL A 326 32.22 -11.06 -15.16
C VAL A 326 30.91 -11.81 -15.06
N ARG A 327 30.92 -13.10 -14.68
CA ARG A 327 29.68 -13.87 -14.47
C ARG A 327 28.72 -13.17 -13.51
N ALA A 328 29.23 -12.61 -12.41
CA ALA A 328 28.41 -11.87 -11.47
C ALA A 328 27.86 -10.55 -12.05
N VAL A 329 28.59 -9.88 -12.95
CA VAL A 329 28.11 -8.67 -13.64
C VAL A 329 26.98 -9.02 -14.60
N VAL A 330 27.15 -10.05 -15.44
CA VAL A 330 26.13 -10.50 -16.39
C VAL A 330 24.87 -10.96 -15.66
N ALA A 331 25.01 -11.79 -14.62
CA ALA A 331 23.87 -12.28 -13.82
C ALA A 331 23.13 -11.18 -13.03
N THR A 332 23.67 -9.96 -12.98
CA THR A 332 23.01 -8.81 -12.32
C THR A 332 22.86 -7.64 -13.29
N ALA A 333 23.03 -7.85 -14.59
CA ALA A 333 22.97 -6.77 -15.58
C ALA A 333 21.55 -6.21 -15.66
N PRO A 334 21.39 -4.87 -15.76
CA PRO A 334 20.09 -4.27 -15.95
C PRO A 334 19.54 -4.57 -17.35
N LEU A 335 18.21 -4.61 -17.47
CA LEU A 335 17.52 -4.74 -18.75
C LEU A 335 17.88 -3.58 -19.69
N ASP A 336 17.84 -3.86 -21.00
CA ASP A 336 18.04 -2.90 -22.08
C ASP A 336 19.41 -2.18 -22.07
N GLN A 337 20.43 -2.78 -21.46
CA GLN A 337 21.79 -2.23 -21.44
C GLN A 337 22.82 -3.21 -22.00
N GLU A 338 23.50 -2.77 -23.06
CA GLU A 338 24.66 -3.47 -23.60
C GLU A 338 25.92 -3.05 -22.82
N ASP A 339 26.74 -4.03 -22.45
CA ASP A 339 28.04 -3.80 -21.82
C ASP A 339 29.03 -4.89 -22.26
N GLY A 340 30.31 -4.73 -21.93
CA GLY A 340 31.32 -5.73 -22.29
C GLY A 340 32.67 -5.51 -21.62
N VAL A 341 33.54 -6.51 -21.79
CA VAL A 341 34.88 -6.51 -21.21
C VAL A 341 35.88 -7.21 -22.13
N VAL A 342 37.10 -6.67 -22.22
CA VAL A 342 38.22 -7.31 -22.92
C VAL A 342 39.03 -8.17 -21.94
N LEU A 343 39.28 -9.42 -22.33
CA LEU A 343 39.83 -10.50 -21.53
C LEU A 343 41.06 -11.08 -22.24
N GLU A 344 42.14 -11.30 -21.49
CA GLU A 344 43.28 -12.07 -21.97
C GLU A 344 43.02 -13.56 -21.72
N THR A 345 43.07 -14.35 -22.78
CA THR A 345 42.82 -15.79 -22.73
C THR A 345 44.02 -16.55 -23.26
N THR A 346 44.00 -17.89 -23.15
CA THR A 346 45.06 -18.72 -23.75
C THR A 346 45.03 -18.72 -25.29
N MET A 347 43.96 -18.22 -25.90
CA MET A 347 43.80 -18.05 -27.35
C MET A 347 43.92 -16.58 -27.80
N GLY A 348 44.47 -15.72 -26.94
CA GLY A 348 44.63 -14.28 -27.16
C GLY A 348 43.53 -13.43 -26.55
N ALA A 349 43.53 -12.15 -26.90
CA ALA A 349 42.55 -11.19 -26.41
C ALA A 349 41.16 -11.43 -27.01
N VAL A 350 40.14 -11.41 -26.14
CA VAL A 350 38.73 -11.62 -26.49
C VAL A 350 37.90 -10.53 -25.85
N ARG A 351 36.91 -9.96 -26.56
CA ARG A 351 35.85 -9.16 -25.93
C ARG A 351 34.62 -10.01 -25.73
N LEU A 352 34.16 -10.08 -24.49
CA LEU A 352 32.88 -10.65 -24.12
C LEU A 352 31.92 -9.50 -23.82
N GLY A 353 30.93 -9.34 -24.69
CA GLY A 353 29.80 -8.42 -24.55
C GLY A 353 28.53 -9.16 -24.18
N TRP A 354 27.58 -8.44 -23.57
CA TRP A 354 26.27 -8.96 -23.22
C TRP A 354 25.19 -7.87 -23.32
N PHE A 355 23.95 -8.29 -23.55
CA PHE A 355 22.73 -7.49 -23.48
C PHE A 355 21.62 -8.33 -22.85
N ILE A 356 20.78 -7.71 -22.01
CA ILE A 356 19.67 -8.40 -21.35
C ILE A 356 18.36 -7.84 -21.92
N ASP A 357 17.71 -8.63 -22.79
CA ASP A 357 16.46 -8.26 -23.48
C ASP A 357 15.25 -8.41 -22.55
N ASP A 358 15.22 -9.47 -21.74
CA ASP A 358 14.17 -9.70 -20.74
C ASP A 358 14.67 -10.40 -19.48
N VAL A 359 13.77 -10.73 -18.54
CA VAL A 359 14.11 -11.34 -17.24
C VAL A 359 14.73 -12.75 -17.39
N GLY A 360 14.65 -13.37 -18.58
CA GLY A 360 15.08 -14.75 -18.84
C GLY A 360 16.23 -14.91 -19.83
N THR A 361 16.52 -13.91 -20.66
CA THR A 361 17.39 -14.06 -21.84
C THR A 361 18.65 -13.19 -21.75
N VAL A 362 19.79 -13.78 -22.07
CA VAL A 362 21.09 -13.12 -22.17
C VAL A 362 21.59 -13.24 -23.61
N ASP A 363 21.63 -12.11 -24.32
CA ASP A 363 22.32 -12.03 -25.60
C ASP A 363 23.81 -11.85 -25.35
N VAL A 364 24.63 -12.69 -25.99
CA VAL A 364 26.07 -12.74 -25.78
C VAL A 364 26.79 -12.49 -27.09
N TYR A 365 27.83 -11.67 -27.03
CA TYR A 365 28.69 -11.33 -28.16
C TYR A 365 30.15 -11.62 -27.78
N VAL A 366 30.84 -12.41 -28.59
CA VAL A 366 32.25 -12.76 -28.39
C VAL A 366 33.03 -12.31 -29.61
N HIS A 367 33.92 -11.33 -29.43
CA HIS A 367 34.89 -10.96 -30.46
C HIS A 367 36.25 -11.55 -30.14
N GLY A 368 36.83 -12.30 -31.07
CA GLY A 368 38.14 -12.91 -30.91
C GLY A 368 38.70 -13.42 -32.22
N SER A 369 39.80 -14.19 -32.17
CA SER A 369 40.33 -14.84 -33.37
C SER A 369 39.31 -15.83 -33.97
N PRO A 370 39.43 -16.24 -35.25
CA PRO A 370 38.55 -17.24 -35.84
C PRO A 370 38.48 -18.57 -35.06
N GLN A 371 39.55 -18.92 -34.32
CA GLN A 371 39.56 -20.09 -33.45
C GLN A 371 38.64 -19.94 -32.24
N VAL A 372 38.48 -18.71 -31.71
CA VAL A 372 37.55 -18.41 -30.61
C VAL A 372 36.09 -18.55 -31.09
N SER A 373 35.78 -18.10 -32.31
CA SER A 373 34.44 -18.32 -32.91
C SER A 373 34.13 -19.81 -33.02
N ALA A 374 35.07 -20.61 -33.55
CA ALA A 374 34.90 -22.06 -33.68
C ALA A 374 34.71 -22.78 -32.32
N VAL A 375 35.32 -22.26 -31.24
CA VAL A 375 35.06 -22.75 -29.88
C VAL A 375 33.63 -22.44 -29.45
N CYS A 376 33.11 -21.25 -29.76
CA CYS A 376 31.75 -20.88 -29.40
C CYS A 376 30.71 -21.68 -30.20
N ASP A 377 30.94 -21.87 -31.51
CA ASP A 377 30.10 -22.72 -32.36
C ASP A 377 30.00 -24.15 -31.83
N ALA A 378 31.13 -24.72 -31.38
CA ALA A 378 31.17 -26.08 -30.82
C ALA A 378 30.40 -26.26 -29.49
N PHE A 379 29.85 -25.20 -28.89
CA PHE A 379 28.95 -25.30 -27.74
C PHE A 379 27.48 -25.36 -28.16
N VAL A 380 27.11 -24.66 -29.24
CA VAL A 380 25.73 -24.60 -29.75
C VAL A 380 25.40 -25.72 -30.74
N ASP A 381 26.41 -26.33 -31.35
CA ASP A 381 26.33 -27.58 -32.12
C ASP A 381 26.19 -28.83 -31.22
#